data_AF-A0A7X6CHV9-F1
#
_entry.id   AF-A0A7X6CHV9-F1
#
_cell.length_a   1.000
_cell.length_b   1.000
_cell.length_c   1.000
_cell.angle_alpha   90.00
_cell.angle_beta   90.00
_cell.angle_gamma   90.00
#
_symmetry.space_group_name_H-M   'P 1'
#
loop_
_entity.id
_entity.type
_entity.pdbx_description
1 polymer ?
#
loop_
_entity_poly.entity_id
_entity_poly.type
_entity_poly.pdbx_seq_one_letter_code
_entity_poly.pdbx_strand_id
1 'polypeptide(L)'
;MTGINRELSIDTKHIAKHLPNTPQMQNLLQQEGSVHIFNDRDTMESVAQAIIANGEFIGLIRGHERYGLYFPDPIGYRLDSNNSRIPLYYGEIKIKGDKYHVIPRTKPSR
;
A
#
# COMPACT_ATOMS: atom_id res chain seq x y z
N MET A 1 9.12 -9.21 -14.26
CA MET A 1 9.18 -9.10 -12.80
C MET A 1 10.64 -9.02 -12.38
N THR A 2 11.04 -7.95 -11.70
CA THR A 2 12.46 -7.68 -11.37
C THR A 2 12.74 -7.66 -9.87
N GLY A 3 11.70 -7.64 -9.03
CA GLY A 3 11.83 -7.64 -7.58
C GLY A 3 12.64 -6.45 -7.04
N ILE A 4 12.89 -6.46 -5.74
CA ILE A 4 13.76 -5.52 -5.04
C ILE A 4 14.95 -6.31 -4.47
N ASN A 5 16.12 -6.18 -5.10
CA ASN A 5 17.33 -6.93 -4.72
C ASN A 5 18.19 -6.17 -3.69
N ARG A 6 17.57 -5.74 -2.59
CA ARG A 6 18.27 -5.15 -1.43
C ARG A 6 17.45 -5.34 -0.16
N GLU A 7 18.13 -5.37 0.99
CA GLU A 7 17.46 -5.40 2.27
C GLU A 7 16.70 -4.10 2.53
N LEU A 8 15.45 -4.23 2.97
CA LEU A 8 14.60 -3.10 3.35
C LEU A 8 13.81 -3.47 4.61
N SER A 9 13.58 -2.48 5.47
CA SER A 9 12.72 -2.62 6.65
C SER A 9 11.39 -1.90 6.43
N ILE A 10 10.30 -2.43 7.01
CA ILE A 10 9.00 -1.76 6.90
C ILE A 10 9.01 -0.46 7.72
N ASP A 11 8.49 0.61 7.13
CA ASP A 11 8.30 1.90 7.80
C ASP A 11 7.04 1.84 8.68
N THR A 12 7.23 1.42 9.94
CA THR A 12 6.13 1.10 10.87
C THR A 12 5.15 2.24 11.12
N LYS A 13 5.57 3.50 10.94
CA LYS A 13 4.70 4.68 11.13
C LYS A 13 3.51 4.71 10.17
N HIS A 14 3.59 4.03 9.02
CA HIS A 14 2.54 4.03 8.02
C HIS A 14 1.61 2.83 8.08
N ILE A 15 1.88 1.85 8.95
CA ILE A 15 1.08 0.62 9.04
C ILE A 15 -0.35 0.97 9.46
N ALA A 16 -0.51 1.71 10.56
CA ALA A 16 -1.81 1.90 11.17
C ALA A 16 -2.83 2.57 10.22
N LYS A 17 -2.42 3.56 9.42
CA LYS A 17 -3.32 4.26 8.49
C LYS A 17 -3.82 3.39 7.32
N HIS A 18 -3.22 2.21 7.10
CA HIS A 18 -3.62 1.25 6.07
C HIS A 18 -4.30 0.00 6.65
N LEU A 19 -4.60 -0.03 7.94
CA LEU A 19 -5.34 -1.11 8.57
C LEU A 19 -6.72 -0.64 9.03
N PRO A 20 -7.72 -1.54 9.03
CA PRO A 20 -9.06 -1.22 9.50
C PRO A 20 -9.03 -0.92 11.01
N ASN A 21 -10.01 -0.14 11.47
CA ASN A 21 -10.29 0.12 12.89
C ASN A 21 -9.14 0.77 13.69
N THR A 22 -8.22 1.49 13.03
CA THR A 22 -7.19 2.26 13.74
C THR A 22 -7.56 3.74 13.86
N PRO A 23 -7.13 4.43 14.92
CA PRO A 23 -7.29 5.89 15.02
C PRO A 23 -6.66 6.65 13.86
N GLN A 24 -5.51 6.18 13.36
CA GLN A 24 -4.79 6.82 12.24
C GLN A 24 -5.58 6.72 10.93
N MET A 25 -6.23 5.58 10.68
CA MET A 25 -7.12 5.40 9.55
C MET A 25 -8.34 6.32 9.67
N GLN A 26 -8.97 6.38 10.85
CA GLN A 26 -10.14 7.24 11.07
C GLN A 26 -9.81 8.72 10.90
N ASN A 27 -8.70 9.19 11.47
CA ASN A 27 -8.24 10.57 11.33
C ASN A 27 -7.97 10.90 9.85
N LEU A 28 -7.36 9.99 9.10
CA LEU A 28 -7.11 10.19 7.67
C LEU A 28 -8.42 10.24 6.87
N LEU A 29 -9.41 9.40 7.19
CA LEU A 29 -10.72 9.41 6.56
C LEU A 29 -11.46 10.74 6.81
N GLN A 30 -11.37 11.26 8.03
CA GLN A 30 -11.96 12.56 8.37
C GLN A 30 -11.27 13.72 7.65
N GLN A 31 -9.94 13.66 7.49
CA GLN A 31 -9.16 14.74 6.88
C GLN A 31 -9.20 14.73 5.34
N GLU A 32 -9.10 13.57 4.71
CA GLU A 32 -8.96 13.42 3.26
C GLU A 32 -10.26 12.98 2.58
N GLY A 33 -11.31 12.67 3.34
CA GLY A 33 -12.60 12.17 2.83
C GLY A 33 -12.55 10.74 2.30
N SER A 34 -11.37 10.13 2.25
CA SER A 34 -11.17 8.76 1.80
C SER A 34 -9.86 8.17 2.32
N VAL A 35 -9.81 6.84 2.45
CA VAL A 35 -8.60 6.10 2.84
C VAL A 35 -8.45 4.84 2.02
N HIS A 36 -7.22 4.40 1.77
CA HIS A 36 -6.94 3.09 1.20
C HIS A 36 -6.44 2.17 2.31
N ILE A 37 -7.09 1.03 2.49
CA ILE A 37 -6.78 0.08 3.55
C ILE A 37 -6.69 -1.34 3.02
N PHE A 38 -5.81 -2.14 3.61
CA PHE A 38 -5.76 -3.58 3.40
C PHE A 38 -6.93 -4.24 4.15
N ASN A 39 -7.24 -5.48 3.77
CA ASN A 39 -8.24 -6.28 4.49
C ASN A 39 -7.81 -6.50 5.95
N ASP A 40 -6.53 -6.79 6.14
CA ASP A 40 -5.90 -7.06 7.44
C ASP A 40 -4.38 -6.94 7.32
N ARG A 41 -3.70 -7.21 8.44
CA ARG A 41 -2.24 -7.16 8.53
C ARG A 41 -1.56 -8.27 7.74
N ASP A 42 -2.12 -9.48 7.73
CA ASP A 42 -1.52 -10.64 7.05
C ASP A 42 -1.54 -10.42 5.52
N THR A 43 -2.61 -9.81 5.01
CA THR A 43 -2.72 -9.38 3.61
C THR A 43 -1.69 -8.31 3.29
N MET A 44 -1.52 -7.30 4.16
CA MET A 44 -0.50 -6.26 3.97
C MET A 44 0.92 -6.86 3.88
N GLU A 45 1.25 -7.77 4.79
CA GLU A 45 2.56 -8.42 4.84
C GLU A 45 2.77 -9.34 3.63
N SER A 46 1.77 -10.11 3.23
CA SER A 46 1.80 -10.95 2.03
C SER A 46 2.00 -10.14 0.76
N VAL A 47 1.28 -9.01 0.63
CA VAL A 47 1.43 -8.08 -0.50
C VAL A 47 2.84 -7.49 -0.53
N ALA A 48 3.36 -7.05 0.62
CA ALA A 48 4.71 -6.50 0.70
C ALA A 48 5.76 -7.52 0.25
N GLN A 49 5.68 -8.75 0.76
CA GLN A 49 6.59 -9.84 0.36
C GLN A 49 6.50 -10.15 -1.13
N ALA A 50 5.29 -10.20 -1.70
CA ALA A 50 5.10 -10.43 -3.13
C ALA A 50 5.74 -9.32 -3.99
N ILE A 51 5.60 -8.05 -3.60
CA ILE A 51 6.21 -6.93 -4.33
C ILE A 51 7.73 -6.90 -4.15
N ILE A 52 8.25 -7.24 -2.97
CA ILE A 52 9.71 -7.37 -2.77
C ILE A 52 10.27 -8.48 -3.67
N ALA A 53 9.61 -9.64 -3.74
CA ALA A 53 10.08 -10.77 -4.52
C ALA A 53 9.94 -10.53 -6.03
N ASN A 54 8.78 -10.02 -6.47
CA ASN A 54 8.37 -10.07 -7.88
C ASN A 54 7.91 -8.73 -8.45
N GLY A 55 7.95 -7.65 -7.66
CA GLY A 55 7.44 -6.34 -8.04
C GLY A 55 8.03 -5.79 -9.33
N GLU A 56 7.22 -5.02 -10.05
CA GLU A 56 7.66 -4.26 -11.21
C GLU A 56 8.05 -2.86 -10.79
N PHE A 57 9.23 -2.41 -11.20
CA PHE A 57 9.62 -1.01 -11.02
C PHE A 57 8.75 -0.11 -11.89
N ILE A 58 7.96 0.77 -11.27
CA ILE A 58 7.04 1.68 -11.97
C ILE A 58 7.60 3.10 -12.08
N GLY A 59 8.83 3.33 -11.60
CA GLY A 59 9.55 4.60 -11.77
C GLY A 59 9.87 5.34 -10.46
N LEU A 60 10.51 6.49 -10.63
CA LEU A 60 10.80 7.46 -9.58
C LEU A 60 9.67 8.49 -9.49
N ILE A 61 8.79 8.34 -8.51
CA ILE A 61 7.61 9.21 -8.35
C ILE A 61 7.81 10.09 -7.13
N ARG A 62 7.92 11.41 -7.39
CA ARG A 62 8.25 12.44 -6.38
C ARG A 62 9.55 12.11 -5.62
N GLY A 63 10.58 11.67 -6.34
CA GLY A 63 11.90 11.35 -5.78
C GLY A 63 11.97 10.02 -5.02
N HIS A 64 10.95 9.16 -5.16
CA HIS A 64 10.92 7.86 -4.49
C HIS A 64 10.73 6.74 -5.51
N GLU A 65 11.56 5.71 -5.42
CA GLU A 65 11.35 4.48 -6.17
C GLU A 65 10.01 3.86 -5.77
N ARG A 66 9.30 3.37 -6.77
CA ARG A 66 8.06 2.63 -6.57
C ARG A 66 8.09 1.32 -7.31
N TYR A 67 7.57 0.31 -6.62
CA TYR A 67 7.36 -1.03 -7.15
C TYR A 67 5.92 -1.42 -6.91
N GLY A 68 5.31 -2.19 -7.80
CA GLY A 68 3.96 -2.66 -7.54
C GLY A 68 3.55 -3.87 -8.35
N LEU A 69 2.41 -4.43 -7.98
CA LEU A 69 1.82 -5.64 -8.55
C LEU A 69 0.29 -5.58 -8.51
N TYR A 70 -0.32 -6.19 -9.51
CA TYR A 70 -1.74 -6.56 -9.48
C TYR A 70 -1.92 -7.94 -8.85
N PHE A 71 -2.99 -8.09 -8.08
CA PHE A 71 -3.41 -9.31 -7.42
C PHE A 71 -4.75 -9.79 -8.00
N PRO A 72 -4.99 -11.11 -8.06
CA PRO A 72 -6.23 -11.66 -8.61
C PRO A 72 -7.44 -11.40 -7.70
N ASP A 73 -7.21 -11.33 -6.39
CA ASP A 73 -8.24 -11.06 -5.38
C ASP A 73 -8.06 -9.66 -4.76
N PRO A 74 -9.14 -9.04 -4.25
CA PRO A 74 -9.03 -7.77 -3.54
C PRO A 74 -8.12 -7.90 -2.32
N ILE A 75 -7.04 -7.12 -2.30
CA ILE A 75 -6.10 -7.04 -1.18
C ILE A 75 -6.54 -6.03 -0.11
N GLY A 76 -7.61 -5.30 -0.40
CA GLY A 76 -8.08 -4.20 0.42
C GLY A 76 -9.23 -3.47 -0.23
N TYR A 77 -9.57 -2.32 0.33
CA TYR A 77 -10.59 -1.43 -0.20
C TYR A 77 -10.24 0.03 0.07
N ARG A 78 -10.71 0.90 -0.82
CA ARG A 78 -10.83 2.33 -0.54
C ARG A 78 -12.15 2.54 0.18
N LEU A 79 -12.10 3.22 1.32
CA LEU A 79 -13.26 3.64 2.09
C LEU A 79 -13.43 5.14 1.91
N ASP A 80 -14.58 5.58 1.43
CA ASP A 80 -14.93 7.00 1.35
C ASP A 80 -15.82 7.41 2.55
N SER A 81 -15.90 8.71 2.85
CA SER A 81 -16.61 9.23 4.03
C SER A 81 -18.12 8.97 4.02
N ASN A 82 -18.70 8.70 2.85
CA ASN A 82 -20.07 8.22 2.67
C ASN A 82 -20.24 6.71 2.94
N ASN A 83 -19.23 6.07 3.51
CA ASN A 83 -19.14 4.64 3.82
C ASN A 83 -19.14 3.73 2.57
N SER A 84 -19.00 4.28 1.37
CA SER A 84 -18.83 3.48 0.15
C SER A 84 -17.46 2.81 0.12
N ARG A 85 -17.40 1.62 -0.48
CA ARG A 85 -16.19 0.80 -0.57
C ARG A 85 -15.88 0.42 -2.00
N ILE A 86 -14.65 0.65 -2.42
CA ILE A 86 -14.14 0.26 -3.73
C ILE A 86 -13.04 -0.79 -3.52
N PRO A 87 -13.15 -2.01 -4.06
CA PRO A 87 -12.11 -3.02 -3.90
C PRO A 87 -10.80 -2.59 -4.57
N LEU A 88 -9.67 -2.92 -3.92
CA LEU A 88 -8.32 -2.60 -4.38
C LEU A 88 -7.60 -3.88 -4.76
N TYR A 89 -7.10 -3.93 -5.99
CA TYR A 89 -6.38 -5.07 -6.56
C TYR A 89 -4.90 -4.78 -6.80
N TYR A 90 -4.46 -3.54 -6.57
CA TYR A 90 -3.08 -3.12 -6.83
C TYR A 90 -2.35 -2.80 -5.54
N GLY A 91 -1.22 -3.45 -5.30
CA GLY A 91 -0.31 -3.14 -4.20
C GLY A 91 0.89 -2.35 -4.72
N GLU A 92 1.36 -1.40 -3.93
CA GLU A 92 2.52 -0.57 -4.25
C GLU A 92 3.44 -0.41 -3.05
N ILE A 93 4.74 -0.61 -3.24
CA ILE A 93 5.79 -0.24 -2.32
C ILE A 93 6.41 1.08 -2.76
N LYS A 94 6.48 2.03 -1.82
CA LYS A 94 7.30 3.24 -1.92
C LYS A 94 8.57 3.06 -1.08
N ILE A 95 9.74 3.27 -1.66
CA ILE A 95 11.01 3.19 -0.94
C ILE A 95 11.47 4.58 -0.48
N LYS A 96 11.99 4.66 0.76
CA LYS A 96 12.64 5.85 1.32
C LYS A 96 13.86 5.42 2.13
N GLY A 97 15.05 5.54 1.52
CA GLY A 97 16.29 5.06 2.12
C GLY A 97 16.30 3.54 2.22
N ASP A 98 16.52 3.03 3.42
CA ASP A 98 16.48 1.62 3.80
C ASP A 98 15.08 1.14 4.24
N LYS A 99 14.07 2.00 4.13
CA LYS A 99 12.69 1.70 4.54
C LYS A 99 11.72 1.65 3.37
N TYR A 100 10.67 0.86 3.55
CA TYR A 100 9.57 0.77 2.60
C TYR A 100 8.21 1.03 3.23
N HIS A 101 7.29 1.56 2.44
CA HIS A 101 5.90 1.77 2.79
C HIS A 101 5.02 1.08 1.75
N VAL A 102 4.28 0.05 2.17
CA VAL A 102 3.33 -0.68 1.32
C VAL A 102 1.94 -0.04 1.39
N ILE A 103 1.28 0.08 0.23
CA ILE A 103 0.03 0.83 0.05
C ILE A 103 -0.88 0.02 -0.89
N PRO A 104 -2.16 -0.24 -0.54
CA PRO A 104 -3.13 -0.74 -1.50
C PRO A 104 -3.68 0.45 -2.29
N ARG A 105 -3.88 0.32 -3.60
CA ARG A 105 -4.31 1.42 -4.47
C ARG A 105 -5.32 0.95 -5.50
N THR A 106 -6.06 1.92 -6.03
CA THR A 106 -7.00 1.71 -7.14
C THR A 106 -6.26 1.51 -8.46
N LYS A 107 -5.08 2.12 -8.60
CA LYS A 107 -4.20 2.05 -9.77
C LYS A 107 -2.76 2.43 -9.39
N PRO A 108 -1.77 2.10 -10.24
CA PRO A 108 -0.39 2.56 -10.06
C PRO A 108 -0.28 4.08 -9.89
N SER A 109 0.67 4.51 -9.06
CA SER A 109 1.04 5.93 -8.99
C SER A 109 1.51 6.45 -10.34
N ARG A 110 1.30 7.76 -10.54
CA ARG A 110 1.91 8.54 -11.61
C ARG A 110 2.69 9.70 -11.00
#